data_AF-A0A9E3DKY5-F1
#
_entry.id   AF-A0A9E3DKY5-F1
#
_cell.length_a   1.000
_cell.length_b   1.000
_cell.length_c   1.000
_cell.angle_alpha   90.00
_cell.angle_beta   90.00
_cell.angle_gamma   90.00
#
_symmetry.space_group_name_H-M   'P 1'
#
loop_
_entity.id
_entity.type
_entity.pdbx_description
1 polymer ?
#
loop_
_entity_poly.entity_id
_entity_poly.type
_entity_poly.pdbx_seq_one_letter_code
_entity_poly.pdbx_strand_id
1 'polypeptide(L)'
;MSDIMSVIASAYATAPLTPTTTKYTNVDPKSYEGTWQGTYSNKQSFKLTISSVNGFRAQVKYQSGSTTQYQQVLIGNSSFRVGNSKFVLTGTGQAQVYNAVTDPVTGNTSLVQGNATLDT
;
A
#
# COMPACT_ATOMS: atom_id res chain seq x y z
N MET A 1 -8.65 -41.78 -14.82
CA MET A 1 -8.68 -40.70 -13.81
C MET A 1 -7.35 -39.92 -13.79
N SER A 2 -6.78 -39.61 -14.96
CA SER A 2 -5.50 -38.93 -15.15
C SER A 2 -5.65 -37.45 -15.54
N ASP A 3 -6.87 -37.04 -15.92
CA ASP A 3 -7.12 -35.71 -16.47
C ASP A 3 -7.03 -34.58 -15.45
N ILE A 4 -7.47 -34.79 -14.21
CA ILE A 4 -7.51 -33.71 -13.22
C ILE A 4 -6.09 -33.27 -12.85
N MET A 5 -5.18 -34.21 -12.64
CA MET A 5 -3.79 -33.87 -12.31
C MET A 5 -3.03 -33.26 -13.50
N SER A 6 -3.35 -33.68 -14.73
CA SER A 6 -2.78 -33.11 -15.95
C SER A 6 -3.24 -31.66 -16.18
N VAL A 7 -4.52 -31.37 -15.94
CA VAL A 7 -5.09 -30.01 -16.07
C VAL A 7 -4.50 -29.07 -15.02
N ILE A 8 -4.35 -29.52 -13.77
CA ILE A 8 -3.76 -28.68 -12.70
C ILE A 8 -2.26 -28.43 -12.99
N ALA A 9 -1.51 -29.45 -13.42
CA ALA A 9 -0.09 -29.29 -13.79
C ALA A 9 0.10 -28.36 -15.00
N SER A 10 -0.77 -28.47 -16.00
CA SER A 10 -0.76 -27.61 -17.19
C SER A 10 -1.09 -26.16 -16.85
N ALA A 11 -2.06 -25.92 -15.97
CA ALA A 11 -2.41 -24.57 -15.49
C ALA A 11 -1.26 -23.94 -14.67
N TYR A 12 -0.54 -24.74 -13.88
CA TYR A 12 0.62 -24.24 -13.12
C TYR A 12 1.83 -23.92 -14.03
N ALA A 13 2.03 -24.70 -15.09
CA ALA A 13 3.11 -24.49 -16.05
C ALA A 13 2.86 -23.33 -17.02
N THR A 14 1.60 -22.98 -17.28
CA THR A 14 1.21 -21.93 -18.24
C THR A 14 0.78 -20.62 -17.60
N ALA A 15 0.69 -20.53 -16.26
CA ALA A 15 0.52 -19.25 -15.59
C ALA A 15 1.75 -18.38 -15.90
N PRO A 16 1.60 -17.28 -16.68
CA PRO A 16 2.72 -16.39 -16.91
C PRO A 16 3.08 -15.79 -15.55
N LEU A 17 4.26 -16.12 -15.05
CA LEU A 17 4.90 -15.38 -13.97
C LEU A 17 5.15 -13.98 -14.52
N THR A 18 4.18 -13.08 -14.38
CA THR A 18 4.37 -11.68 -14.74
C THR A 18 5.51 -11.18 -13.86
N PRO A 19 6.70 -10.87 -14.43
CA PRO A 19 7.83 -10.46 -13.62
C PRO A 19 7.41 -9.18 -12.90
N THR A 20 7.50 -9.16 -11.58
CA THR A 20 7.21 -7.95 -10.82
C THR A 20 8.23 -6.88 -11.23
N THR A 21 7.76 -5.85 -11.96
CA THR A 21 8.56 -4.70 -12.38
C THR A 21 8.84 -3.72 -11.24
N THR A 22 8.60 -4.12 -10.00
CA THR A 22 8.87 -3.32 -8.80
C THR A 22 10.37 -3.18 -8.61
N LYS A 23 10.89 -2.00 -8.97
CA LYS A 23 12.26 -1.61 -8.68
C LYS A 23 12.33 -1.12 -7.24
N TYR A 24 13.11 -1.81 -6.42
CA TYR A 24 13.50 -1.38 -5.08
C TYR A 24 14.78 -0.57 -5.20
N THR A 25 14.65 0.69 -5.59
CA THR A 25 15.76 1.64 -5.60
C THR A 25 15.84 2.35 -4.26
N ASN A 26 17.04 2.79 -3.88
CA ASN A 26 17.17 3.70 -2.76
C ASN A 26 16.29 4.93 -3.02
N VAL A 27 15.35 5.16 -2.12
CA VAL A 27 14.52 6.36 -2.12
C VAL A 27 15.17 7.42 -1.27
N ASP A 28 14.92 8.68 -1.60
CA ASP A 28 15.33 9.80 -0.76
C ASP A 28 14.52 9.79 0.55
N PRO A 29 15.15 9.59 1.72
CA PRO A 29 14.45 9.55 3.01
C PRO A 29 13.61 10.80 3.25
N LYS A 30 14.12 11.97 2.84
CA LYS A 30 13.46 13.26 3.09
C LYS A 30 12.14 13.42 2.35
N SER A 31 11.96 12.71 1.25
CA SER A 31 10.74 12.73 0.46
C SER A 31 9.62 11.86 1.06
N TYR A 32 9.94 10.98 2.00
CA TYR A 32 8.98 10.04 2.61
C TYR A 32 8.84 10.24 4.12
N GLU A 33 9.93 10.52 4.83
CA GLU A 33 9.92 10.71 6.28
C GLU A 33 9.05 11.89 6.69
N GLY A 34 8.31 11.69 7.77
CA GLY A 34 7.41 12.67 8.33
C GLY A 34 6.00 12.15 8.48
N THR A 35 5.10 13.08 8.75
CA THR A 35 3.70 12.75 9.03
C THR A 35 2.85 13.13 7.84
N TRP A 36 2.26 12.13 7.20
CA TRP A 36 1.32 12.31 6.11
C TRP A 36 -0.08 12.27 6.66
N GLN A 37 -0.89 13.25 6.31
CA GLN A 37 -2.28 13.29 6.75
C GLN A 37 -3.20 13.69 5.61
N GLY A 38 -4.43 13.19 5.68
CA GLY A 38 -5.39 13.38 4.62
C GLY A 38 -6.76 12.90 5.02
N THR A 39 -7.70 13.13 4.11
CA THR A 39 -9.08 12.68 4.25
C THR A 39 -9.43 11.84 3.04
N TYR A 40 -9.96 10.65 3.31
CA TYR A 40 -10.49 9.77 2.28
C TYR A 40 -11.79 10.33 1.68
N SER A 41 -12.17 9.89 0.49
CA SER A 41 -13.43 10.28 -0.15
C SER A 41 -14.68 9.94 0.66
N ASN A 42 -14.58 9.00 1.61
CA ASN A 42 -15.63 8.67 2.58
C ASN A 42 -15.62 9.57 3.84
N LYS A 43 -14.89 10.69 3.83
CA LYS A 43 -14.72 11.66 4.93
C LYS A 43 -13.94 11.14 6.15
N GLN A 44 -13.37 9.95 6.10
CA GLN A 44 -12.50 9.47 7.18
C GLN A 44 -11.11 10.08 7.08
N SER A 45 -10.66 10.68 8.18
CA SER A 45 -9.28 11.17 8.30
C SER A 45 -8.31 10.00 8.50
N PHE A 46 -7.12 10.15 7.95
CA PHE A 46 -6.02 9.22 8.17
C PHE A 46 -4.71 9.97 8.39
N LYS A 47 -3.81 9.30 9.11
CA LYS A 47 -2.47 9.78 9.44
C LYS A 47 -1.47 8.64 9.25
N LEU A 48 -0.46 8.83 8.43
CA LEU A 48 0.67 7.93 8.25
C LEU A 48 1.93 8.62 8.75
N THR A 49 2.52 8.13 9.83
CA THR A 49 3.86 8.55 10.25
C THR A 49 4.88 7.58 9.66
N ILE A 50 5.74 8.09 8.79
CA ILE A 50 6.82 7.33 8.17
C ILE A 50 8.12 7.72 8.85
N SER A 51 8.85 6.74 9.38
CA SER A 51 10.10 6.92 10.09
C SER A 51 11.13 5.88 9.70
N SER A 52 12.40 6.17 9.98
CA SER A 52 13.51 5.24 9.78
C SER A 52 13.60 4.72 8.34
N VAL A 53 13.55 5.65 7.37
CA VAL A 53 13.68 5.30 5.96
C VAL A 53 15.14 5.00 5.66
N ASN A 54 15.44 3.72 5.44
CA ASN A 54 16.78 3.23 5.11
C ASN A 54 16.78 2.57 3.73
N GLY A 55 17.29 3.29 2.73
CA GLY A 55 17.33 2.85 1.34
C GLY A 55 15.93 2.72 0.77
N PHE A 56 15.36 1.51 0.81
CA PHE A 56 14.00 1.18 0.34
C PHE A 56 13.10 0.64 1.47
N ARG A 57 13.57 0.61 2.71
CA ARG A 57 12.81 0.13 3.87
C ARG A 57 12.34 1.31 4.70
N ALA A 58 11.13 1.25 5.22
CA ALA A 58 10.61 2.27 6.13
C ALA A 58 9.75 1.64 7.22
N GLN A 59 9.68 2.28 8.38
CA GLN A 59 8.69 1.97 9.40
C GLN A 59 7.51 2.93 9.23
N VAL A 60 6.30 2.37 9.16
CA VAL A 60 5.09 3.17 8.95
C VAL A 60 4.11 2.87 10.06
N LYS A 61 3.63 3.94 10.68
CA LYS A 61 2.50 3.95 11.59
C LYS A 61 1.30 4.52 10.86
N TYR A 62 0.34 3.67 10.53
CA TYR A 62 -0.93 4.07 9.95
C TYR A 62 -1.97 4.26 11.06
N GLN A 63 -2.69 5.37 11.06
CA GLN A 63 -3.79 5.65 11.97
C GLN A 63 -5.00 6.12 11.16
N SER A 64 -6.13 5.47 11.34
CA SER A 64 -7.41 5.95 10.81
C SER A 64 -8.51 5.62 11.81
N GLY A 65 -9.20 6.67 12.29
CA GLY A 65 -10.15 6.54 13.41
C GLY A 65 -9.50 5.90 14.65
N SER A 66 -10.08 4.80 15.13
CA SER A 66 -9.58 4.02 16.27
C SER A 66 -8.49 3.01 15.90
N THR A 67 -8.25 2.77 14.62
CA THR A 67 -7.32 1.73 14.15
C THR A 67 -5.93 2.33 14.02
N THR A 68 -4.97 1.82 14.79
CA THR A 68 -3.54 2.12 14.63
C THR A 68 -2.80 0.85 14.25
N GLN A 69 -2.04 0.89 13.15
CA GLN A 69 -1.23 -0.21 12.66
C GLN A 69 0.22 0.23 12.53
N TYR A 70 1.14 -0.64 12.92
CA TYR A 70 2.57 -0.46 12.73
C TYR A 70 3.06 -1.55 11.79
N GLN A 71 3.75 -1.16 10.72
CA GLN A 71 4.26 -2.10 9.75
C GLN A 71 5.59 -1.61 9.20
N GLN A 72 6.55 -2.52 9.08
CA GLN A 72 7.74 -2.27 8.29
C GLN A 72 7.41 -2.56 6.82
N VAL A 73 7.63 -1.57 5.96
CA VAL A 73 7.29 -1.62 4.55
C VAL A 73 8.52 -1.55 3.67
N LEU A 74 8.37 -2.08 2.45
CA LEU A 74 9.33 -1.95 1.37
C LEU A 74 8.76 -0.97 0.35
N ILE A 75 9.46 0.13 0.10
CA ILE A 75 9.10 1.14 -0.89
C ILE A 75 9.58 0.65 -2.25
N GLY A 76 8.64 0.38 -3.15
CA GLY A 76 8.90 -0.05 -4.52
C GLY A 76 8.08 0.76 -5.51
N ASN A 77 8.71 1.25 -6.58
CA ASN A 77 8.08 2.14 -7.56
C ASN A 77 7.35 3.33 -6.89
N SER A 78 7.99 3.98 -5.92
CA SER A 78 7.44 5.10 -5.15
C SER A 78 6.14 4.81 -4.40
N SER A 79 5.87 3.55 -4.10
CA SER A 79 4.66 3.10 -3.41
C SER A 79 4.94 2.00 -2.40
N PHE A 80 4.08 1.87 -1.41
CA PHE A 80 4.12 0.79 -0.44
C PHE A 80 2.72 0.47 0.09
N ARG A 81 2.57 -0.67 0.76
CA ARG A 81 1.30 -1.10 1.36
C ARG A 81 1.43 -1.25 2.86
N VAL A 82 0.38 -0.85 3.59
CA VAL A 82 0.22 -1.03 5.03
C VAL A 82 -1.18 -1.59 5.26
N GLY A 83 -1.26 -2.84 5.71
CA GLY A 83 -2.54 -3.56 5.82
C GLY A 83 -3.34 -3.52 4.50
N ASN A 84 -4.55 -2.96 4.57
CA ASN A 84 -5.47 -2.80 3.44
C ASN A 84 -5.28 -1.47 2.68
N SER A 85 -4.33 -0.64 3.12
CA SER A 85 -4.03 0.66 2.53
C SER A 85 -2.77 0.60 1.65
N LYS A 86 -2.77 1.35 0.55
CA LYS A 86 -1.63 1.56 -0.34
C LYS A 86 -1.30 3.04 -0.39
N PHE A 87 -0.06 3.39 -0.07
CA PHE A 87 0.49 4.73 -0.24
C PHE A 87 1.23 4.81 -1.58
N VAL A 88 1.03 5.91 -2.30
CA VAL A 88 1.70 6.23 -3.56
C VAL A 88 2.18 7.67 -3.50
N LEU A 89 3.48 7.89 -3.57
CA LEU A 89 4.04 9.24 -3.67
C LEU A 89 3.76 9.78 -5.07
N THR A 90 3.01 10.88 -5.16
CA THR A 90 2.66 11.52 -6.45
C THR A 90 3.53 12.73 -6.76
N GLY A 91 4.12 13.34 -5.74
CA GLY A 91 5.04 14.47 -5.87
C GLY A 91 5.63 14.89 -4.54
N THR A 92 6.45 15.94 -4.53
CA THR A 92 7.06 16.47 -3.30
C THR A 92 5.97 16.94 -2.33
N GLY A 93 5.90 16.33 -1.14
CA GLY A 93 4.90 16.65 -0.12
C GLY A 93 3.46 16.24 -0.45
N GLN A 94 3.24 15.50 -1.55
CA GLN A 94 1.92 15.05 -1.98
C GLN A 94 1.92 13.55 -2.28
N ALA A 95 0.93 12.85 -1.74
CA ALA A 95 0.75 11.44 -1.97
C ALA A 95 -0.73 11.08 -2.09
N GLN A 96 -0.99 9.92 -2.67
CA GLN A 96 -2.32 9.32 -2.72
C GLN A 96 -2.33 8.07 -1.86
N VAL A 97 -3.35 7.96 -1.03
CA VAL A 97 -3.60 6.78 -0.20
C VAL A 97 -4.89 6.15 -0.64
N TYR A 98 -4.81 4.87 -0.99
CA TYR A 98 -5.94 4.05 -1.36
C TYR A 98 -6.20 3.08 -0.22
N ASN A 99 -7.44 2.98 0.25
CA ASN A 99 -7.84 2.03 1.28
C ASN A 99 -8.91 1.09 0.73
N ALA A 100 -8.69 -0.21 0.83
CA ALA A 100 -9.70 -1.21 0.52
C ALA A 100 -10.62 -1.39 1.74
N VAL A 101 -11.83 -0.84 1.66
CA VAL A 101 -12.85 -0.94 2.71
C VAL A 101 -13.80 -2.06 2.33
N THR A 102 -13.95 -3.05 3.20
CA THR A 102 -14.92 -4.14 3.02
C THR A 102 -16.13 -3.87 3.88
N ASP A 103 -17.31 -3.85 3.27
CA ASP A 103 -18.57 -3.69 3.97
C ASP A 103 -18.87 -4.96 4.79
N PRO A 104 -19.07 -4.87 6.11
CA PRO A 104 -19.32 -6.03 6.97
C PRO A 104 -20.68 -6.70 6.73
N VAL A 105 -21.64 -6.01 6.09
CA VAL A 105 -22.99 -6.53 5.84
C VAL A 105 -23.08 -7.24 4.49
N THR A 106 -22.47 -6.65 3.45
CA THR A 106 -22.55 -7.17 2.07
C THR A 106 -21.32 -7.95 1.63
N GLY A 107 -20.20 -7.84 2.34
CA GLY A 107 -18.92 -8.46 1.96
C GLY A 107 -18.25 -7.81 0.75
N ASN A 108 -18.84 -6.76 0.16
CA ASN A 108 -18.27 -6.07 -0.99
C ASN A 108 -17.07 -5.19 -0.57
N THR A 109 -15.98 -5.28 -1.31
CA THR A 109 -14.81 -4.42 -1.13
C THR A 109 -14.89 -3.23 -2.08
N SER A 110 -14.85 -2.02 -1.52
CA SER A 110 -14.77 -0.77 -2.26
C SER A 110 -13.42 -0.09 -2.01
N LEU A 111 -12.87 0.51 -3.07
CA LEU A 111 -11.63 1.27 -2.99
C LEU A 111 -11.95 2.73 -2.68
N VAL A 112 -11.42 3.22 -1.56
CA VAL A 112 -11.56 4.62 -1.15
C VAL A 112 -10.22 5.31 -1.35
N GLN A 113 -10.23 6.46 -2.02
CA GLN A 113 -9.02 7.23 -2.31
C GLN A 113 -9.00 8.50 -1.47
N GLY A 114 -7.83 8.88 -0.97
CA GLY A 114 -7.58 10.13 -0.29
C GLY A 114 -6.27 10.76 -0.71
N ASN A 115 -6.24 12.08 -0.77
CA ASN A 115 -5.02 12.85 -0.95
C ASN A 115 -4.37 13.03 0.42
N ALA A 116 -3.08 12.73 0.50
CA ALA A 116 -2.26 12.93 1.68
C ALA A 116 -1.25 14.04 1.41
N THR A 117 -1.11 14.94 2.38
CA THR A 117 -0.08 15.98 2.38
C THR A 117 0.90 15.73 3.50
N LEU A 118 2.17 16.00 3.24
CA LEU A 118 3.23 15.94 4.25
C LEU A 118 3.08 17.14 5.19
N ASP A 119 2.76 16.87 6.45
CA ASP A 119 2.86 17.84 7.54
C ASP A 119 4.33 17.93 7.94
N THR A 120 4.92 19.10 7.74
CA THR A 120 6.37 19.35 7.81
C THR A 120 6.79 19.73 9.22
#